data_AF-A0A914TJE6-F1
#
_entry.id   AF-A0A914TJE6-F1
#
_cell.length_a   1.000
_cell.length_b   1.000
_cell.length_c   1.000
_cell.angle_alpha   90.00
_cell.angle_beta   90.00
_cell.angle_gamma   90.00
#
_symmetry.space_group_name_H-M   'P 1'
#
loop_
_entity.id
_entity.type
_entity.pdbx_description
1 polymer ?
#
loop_
_entity_poly.entity_id
_entity_poly.type
_entity_poly.pdbx_seq_one_letter_code
_entity_poly.pdbx_strand_id
1 'polypeptide(L)'
;EEEEEERDPDDDTENRLPTPPLQQPTPPPNIVQLPQNPPNPFQAPFQNNFDASLINPPPRDPSFLRIPEITPPPITPPPITPPPITPPPPMMMQCFSGDTIVKIFNYEEKRLDEISLNDWILTAGDNKIGFSKVLSWLHKMPNETAEFLKFTLENGKSLKMTQKHFIYKTDCLANNITNFKSHHFLYEKIQAGNIQLSDCILFMNDDTKFIPTRISKIEKIQEKGIYAPLTDNGNIIANNIFASCYSEIDDELLQFTLPILNQYFNILIDTLTVFYDTIFQSRQTETDLIPGIQSFVQIVKTLL
;
A
#
# COMPACT_ATOMS: atom_id res chain seq x y z
N GLU A 1 56.57 35.57 -42.02
CA GLU A 1 55.25 36.20 -41.86
C GLU A 1 54.44 35.27 -40.96
N GLU A 2 54.76 35.04 -39.68
CA GLU A 2 55.04 35.98 -38.57
C GLU A 2 54.08 37.17 -38.57
N GLU A 3 53.08 37.13 -37.68
CA GLU A 3 52.93 38.12 -36.61
C GLU A 3 51.97 37.58 -35.53
N GLU A 4 52.51 37.44 -34.32
CA GLU A 4 51.80 37.28 -33.05
C GLU A 4 51.35 38.69 -32.60
N GLU A 5 50.14 38.82 -32.03
CA GLU A 5 49.73 40.06 -31.35
C GLU A 5 49.41 39.78 -29.87
N GLU A 6 49.92 40.70 -29.06
CA GLU A 6 50.22 40.66 -27.63
C GLU A 6 49.00 40.71 -26.70
N ARG A 7 49.22 40.25 -25.47
CA ARG A 7 48.34 40.37 -24.30
C ARG A 7 48.42 41.77 -23.68
N ASP A 8 47.29 42.27 -23.19
CA ASP A 8 47.24 43.35 -22.19
C ASP A 8 46.55 42.83 -20.91
N PRO A 9 47.18 42.92 -19.71
CA PRO A 9 46.62 42.44 -18.46
C PRO A 9 46.36 43.58 -17.47
N ASP A 10 45.12 44.02 -17.27
CA ASP A 10 44.71 44.82 -16.09
C ASP A 10 43.18 45.00 -16.05
N ASP A 11 42.45 44.17 -15.29
CA ASP A 11 41.16 44.55 -14.65
C ASP A 11 40.81 43.55 -13.52
N ASP A 12 41.58 43.59 -12.43
CA ASP A 12 41.19 42.97 -11.16
C ASP A 12 40.43 44.00 -10.31
N THR A 13 39.12 44.12 -10.53
CA THR A 13 38.22 44.85 -9.62
C THR A 13 37.51 43.92 -8.65
N GLU A 14 37.92 44.05 -7.39
CA GLU A 14 37.38 43.41 -6.19
C GLU A 14 35.85 43.44 -6.09
N ASN A 15 35.23 42.26 -6.04
CA ASN A 15 33.83 42.11 -5.63
C ASN A 15 33.80 41.70 -4.14
N ARG A 16 33.93 42.67 -3.22
CA ARG A 16 33.78 42.44 -1.77
C ARG A 16 32.31 42.40 -1.38
N LEU A 17 31.85 41.25 -0.88
CA LEU A 17 30.56 41.10 -0.20
C LEU A 17 30.53 41.91 1.12
N PRO A 18 29.42 42.58 1.47
CA PRO A 18 29.28 43.27 2.75
C PRO A 18 29.00 42.30 3.91
N THR A 19 29.79 42.43 4.98
CA THR A 19 29.59 41.75 6.28
C THR A 19 28.32 42.24 7.00
N PRO A 20 27.52 41.36 7.63
CA PRO A 20 26.36 41.75 8.43
C PRO A 20 26.77 42.24 9.84
N PRO A 21 25.99 43.13 10.48
CA PRO A 21 26.34 43.70 11.78
C PRO A 21 26.09 42.73 12.95
N LEU A 22 27.01 42.79 13.93
CA LEU A 22 26.97 42.07 15.21
C LEU A 22 25.78 42.54 16.07
N GLN A 23 24.89 41.63 16.45
CA GLN A 23 23.84 41.87 17.45
C GLN A 23 24.37 41.60 18.87
N GLN A 24 24.12 42.55 19.78
CA GLN A 24 24.42 42.41 21.21
C GLN A 24 23.34 41.56 21.92
N PRO A 25 23.70 40.77 22.95
CA PRO A 25 22.74 39.91 23.66
C PRO A 25 21.87 40.69 24.65
N THR A 26 20.56 40.41 24.63
CA THR A 26 19.56 40.91 25.59
C THR A 26 19.50 40.04 26.86
N PRO A 27 19.11 40.60 28.02
CA PRO A 27 19.15 39.90 29.32
C PRO A 27 18.00 38.88 29.49
N PRO A 28 18.15 37.87 30.36
CA PRO A 28 17.17 36.80 30.51
C PRO A 28 15.91 37.25 31.28
N PRO A 29 14.73 36.69 30.98
CA PRO A 29 13.48 37.03 31.66
C PRO A 29 13.29 36.30 33.01
N ASN A 30 12.52 36.94 33.89
CA ASN A 30 12.19 36.51 35.25
C ASN A 30 11.49 35.15 35.34
N ILE A 31 11.87 34.36 36.36
CA ILE A 31 11.25 33.07 36.72
C ILE A 31 9.84 33.31 37.29
N VAL A 32 8.83 32.76 36.61
CA VAL A 32 7.46 32.63 37.13
C VAL A 32 7.28 31.20 37.65
N GLN A 33 6.83 31.07 38.90
CA GLN A 33 6.59 29.79 39.57
C GLN A 33 5.39 29.04 38.96
N LEU A 34 5.54 27.72 38.78
CA LEU A 34 4.49 26.79 38.33
C LEU A 34 3.42 26.58 39.43
N PRO A 35 2.12 26.53 39.09
CA PRO A 35 1.07 26.08 40.01
C PRO A 35 1.03 24.55 40.15
N GLN A 36 0.60 24.09 41.33
CA GLN A 36 0.59 22.70 41.78
C GLN A 36 -0.44 21.81 41.06
N ASN A 37 -0.10 20.51 40.95
CA ASN A 37 -0.95 19.45 40.38
C ASN A 37 -2.31 19.29 41.11
N PRO A 38 -3.41 18.99 40.38
CA PRO A 38 -4.68 18.60 40.99
C PRO A 38 -4.69 17.12 41.45
N PRO A 39 -5.57 16.74 42.40
CA PRO A 39 -5.57 15.42 43.03
C PRO A 39 -6.24 14.30 42.21
N ASN A 40 -5.77 13.08 42.48
CA ASN A 40 -6.05 11.81 41.80
C ASN A 40 -7.48 11.26 42.08
N PRO A 41 -8.29 10.85 41.08
CA PRO A 41 -9.70 10.49 41.27
C PRO A 41 -9.96 8.98 41.44
N PHE A 42 -9.23 8.29 42.32
CA PHE A 42 -9.53 6.89 42.66
C PHE A 42 -9.52 6.65 44.17
N GLN A 43 -10.60 7.06 44.85
CA GLN A 43 -10.99 6.52 46.16
C GLN A 43 -12.52 6.41 46.23
N ALA A 44 -13.04 5.19 46.24
CA ALA A 44 -14.45 4.89 46.50
C ALA A 44 -14.64 4.47 47.98
N PRO A 45 -15.72 4.86 48.65
CA PRO A 45 -16.14 4.23 49.90
C PRO A 45 -17.35 3.30 49.67
N PHE A 46 -17.18 2.03 50.06
CA PHE A 46 -18.28 1.07 50.20
C PHE A 46 -19.13 1.42 51.45
N GLN A 47 -20.45 1.54 51.29
CA GLN A 47 -21.39 1.63 52.42
C GLN A 47 -22.24 0.35 52.51
N ASN A 48 -22.11 -0.34 53.64
CA ASN A 48 -22.96 -1.45 54.06
C ASN A 48 -24.23 -0.90 54.75
N ASN A 49 -25.41 -1.24 54.23
CA ASN A 49 -26.67 -1.09 54.97
C ASN A 49 -27.40 -2.44 54.96
N PHE A 50 -27.36 -3.14 56.10
CA PHE A 50 -28.28 -4.23 56.42
C PHE A 50 -29.28 -3.69 57.45
N ASP A 51 -30.57 -3.71 57.11
CA ASP A 51 -31.66 -3.43 58.04
C ASP A 51 -32.31 -4.75 58.46
N ALA A 52 -32.38 -4.98 59.76
CA ALA A 52 -32.78 -6.23 60.40
C ALA A 52 -34.03 -6.00 61.25
N SER A 53 -35.20 -5.94 60.62
CA SER A 53 -36.45 -5.83 61.37
C SER A 53 -37.68 -6.35 60.60
N LEU A 54 -37.78 -7.65 60.38
CA LEU A 54 -39.07 -8.31 60.09
C LEU A 54 -39.06 -9.76 60.62
N ILE A 55 -39.25 -9.90 61.94
CA ILE A 55 -39.54 -11.20 62.57
C ILE A 55 -41.01 -11.16 62.98
N ASN A 56 -41.84 -11.96 62.30
CA ASN A 56 -42.97 -12.71 62.86
C ASN A 56 -43.60 -13.63 61.78
N PRO A 57 -43.72 -14.95 62.00
CA PRO A 57 -44.40 -15.84 61.06
C PRO A 57 -45.93 -15.95 61.34
N PRO A 58 -46.80 -16.00 60.32
CA PRO A 58 -48.23 -16.31 60.48
C PRO A 58 -48.52 -17.84 60.49
N PRO A 59 -49.73 -18.27 60.89
CA PRO A 59 -50.06 -19.66 61.23
C PRO A 59 -50.15 -20.62 60.02
N ARG A 60 -49.88 -21.90 60.26
CA ARG A 60 -49.86 -22.97 59.25
C ARG A 60 -51.27 -23.38 58.81
N ASP A 61 -51.56 -23.23 57.52
CA ASP A 61 -52.70 -23.84 56.82
C ASP A 61 -52.34 -25.28 56.39
N PRO A 62 -53.18 -26.31 56.67
CA PRO A 62 -52.87 -27.71 56.36
C PRO A 62 -53.11 -28.12 54.89
N SER A 63 -53.32 -27.20 53.95
CA SER A 63 -53.58 -27.52 52.54
C SER A 63 -52.34 -27.91 51.69
N PHE A 64 -51.15 -28.10 52.30
CA PHE A 64 -49.88 -28.38 51.59
C PHE A 64 -49.57 -29.85 51.24
N LEU A 65 -50.55 -30.76 51.21
CA LEU A 65 -50.30 -32.17 50.84
C LEU A 65 -50.65 -32.54 49.39
N ARG A 66 -50.63 -31.56 48.45
CA ARG A 66 -50.51 -31.91 47.03
C ARG A 66 -49.05 -31.96 46.64
N ILE A 67 -48.55 -33.16 46.37
CA ILE A 67 -47.28 -33.36 45.68
C ILE A 67 -47.46 -32.80 44.26
N PRO A 68 -46.70 -31.79 43.83
CA PRO A 68 -46.74 -31.36 42.44
C PRO A 68 -46.11 -32.45 41.56
N GLU A 69 -46.81 -32.81 40.49
CA GLU A 69 -46.31 -33.71 39.46
C GLU A 69 -45.06 -33.06 38.83
N ILE A 70 -43.91 -33.73 38.98
CA ILE A 70 -42.62 -33.22 38.49
C ILE A 70 -42.60 -33.45 36.98
N THR A 71 -42.99 -32.44 36.21
CA THR A 71 -42.68 -32.43 34.78
C THR A 71 -41.16 -32.25 34.63
N PRO A 72 -40.48 -33.05 33.79
CA PRO A 72 -39.06 -32.82 33.52
C PRO A 72 -38.90 -31.42 32.91
N PRO A 73 -37.81 -30.71 33.23
CA PRO A 73 -37.56 -29.39 32.67
C PRO A 73 -37.52 -29.46 31.14
N PRO A 74 -37.97 -28.40 30.44
CA PRO A 74 -37.81 -28.32 29.00
C PRO A 74 -36.34 -28.52 28.65
N ILE A 75 -36.04 -29.49 27.79
CA ILE A 75 -34.70 -29.69 27.25
C ILE A 75 -34.36 -28.42 26.46
N THR A 76 -33.48 -27.58 27.01
CA THR A 76 -32.97 -26.43 26.28
C THR A 76 -32.23 -26.96 25.05
N PRO A 77 -32.56 -26.50 23.83
CA PRO A 77 -31.75 -26.86 22.67
C PRO A 77 -30.30 -26.45 22.96
N PRO A 78 -29.32 -27.24 22.49
CA PRO A 78 -27.92 -26.89 22.67
C PRO A 78 -27.68 -25.48 22.12
N PRO A 79 -26.71 -24.72 22.69
CA PRO A 79 -26.34 -23.43 22.14
C PRO A 79 -26.08 -23.58 20.65
N ILE A 80 -26.86 -22.88 19.82
CA ILE A 80 -26.59 -22.78 18.40
C ILE A 80 -25.25 -22.06 18.32
N THR A 81 -24.17 -22.83 18.12
CA THR A 81 -22.87 -22.25 17.81
C THR A 81 -23.09 -21.37 16.58
N PRO A 82 -22.70 -20.07 16.62
CA PRO A 82 -22.74 -19.28 15.40
C PRO A 82 -21.98 -20.06 14.34
N PRO A 83 -22.49 -20.12 13.09
CA PRO A 83 -21.75 -20.77 12.02
C PRO A 83 -20.33 -20.19 12.02
N PRO A 84 -19.30 -21.01 11.76
CA PRO A 84 -17.95 -20.50 11.62
C PRO A 84 -18.00 -19.30 10.70
N ILE A 85 -17.48 -18.16 11.17
CA ILE A 85 -17.36 -16.96 10.36
C ILE A 85 -16.49 -17.38 9.17
N THR A 86 -17.14 -17.70 8.05
CA THR A 86 -16.43 -17.91 6.81
C THR A 86 -15.67 -16.62 6.57
N PRO A 87 -14.35 -16.65 6.35
CA PRO A 87 -13.64 -15.44 5.96
C PRO A 87 -14.40 -14.80 4.80
N PRO A 88 -14.49 -13.47 4.76
CA PRO A 88 -15.14 -12.79 3.65
C PRO A 88 -14.63 -13.39 2.33
N PRO A 89 -15.49 -13.61 1.32
CA PRO A 89 -15.05 -14.13 0.04
C PRO A 89 -13.83 -13.32 -0.40
N PRO A 90 -12.74 -13.96 -0.85
CA PRO A 90 -11.48 -13.29 -1.08
C PRO A 90 -11.75 -12.06 -1.94
N MET A 91 -11.66 -10.88 -1.31
CA MET A 91 -11.76 -9.59 -1.99
C MET A 91 -10.81 -9.69 -3.18
N MET A 92 -11.28 -9.40 -4.39
CA MET A 92 -10.59 -9.56 -5.67
C MET A 92 -9.07 -9.31 -5.58
N MET A 93 -8.31 -10.32 -5.15
CA MET A 93 -6.89 -10.16 -4.90
C MET A 93 -6.22 -10.30 -6.25
N GLN A 94 -5.61 -9.21 -6.70
CA GLN A 94 -4.99 -9.06 -8.00
C GLN A 94 -3.50 -8.81 -7.79
N CYS A 95 -2.74 -9.83 -7.39
CA CYS A 95 -1.42 -9.63 -6.82
C CYS A 95 -0.39 -10.67 -7.29
N PHE A 96 0.87 -10.28 -7.19
CA PHE A 96 2.04 -11.14 -7.24
C PHE A 96 2.45 -11.59 -5.83
N SER A 97 3.24 -12.66 -5.75
CA SER A 97 3.89 -13.07 -4.51
C SER A 97 5.11 -12.18 -4.20
N GLY A 98 5.48 -12.05 -2.92
CA GLY A 98 6.56 -11.16 -2.49
C GLY A 98 7.95 -11.51 -3.04
N ASP A 99 8.21 -12.77 -3.36
CA ASP A 99 9.47 -13.24 -3.96
C ASP A 99 9.54 -13.01 -5.48
N THR A 100 8.55 -12.36 -6.07
CA THR A 100 8.57 -11.96 -7.48
C THR A 100 9.70 -10.97 -7.72
N ILE A 101 10.57 -11.26 -8.68
CA ILE A 101 11.72 -10.47 -9.06
C ILE A 101 11.35 -9.47 -10.15
N VAL A 102 11.79 -8.23 -9.97
CA VAL A 102 11.78 -7.17 -10.98
C VAL A 102 13.19 -6.61 -11.15
N LYS A 103 13.47 -6.03 -12.31
CA LYS A 103 14.72 -5.32 -12.56
C LYS A 103 14.54 -3.83 -12.25
N ILE A 104 15.44 -3.24 -11.47
CA ILE A 104 15.44 -1.80 -11.18
C ILE A 104 16.39 -1.03 -12.11
N PHE A 105 16.37 0.30 -12.04
CA PHE A 105 17.28 1.16 -12.79
C PHE A 105 18.74 0.83 -12.45
N ASN A 106 19.48 0.30 -13.45
CA ASN A 106 20.80 -0.38 -13.40
C ASN A 106 20.75 -1.89 -13.75
N TYR A 107 19.56 -2.44 -14.01
CA TYR A 107 19.31 -3.86 -14.30
C TYR A 107 19.59 -4.82 -13.13
N GLU A 108 19.75 -4.31 -11.91
CA GLU A 108 19.79 -5.12 -10.69
C GLU A 108 18.41 -5.74 -10.43
N GLU A 109 18.41 -6.97 -9.93
CA GLU A 109 17.21 -7.71 -9.58
C GLU A 109 16.85 -7.46 -8.10
N LYS A 110 15.57 -7.13 -7.86
CA LYS A 110 14.99 -7.00 -6.51
C LYS A 110 13.69 -7.77 -6.41
N ARG A 111 13.40 -8.27 -5.22
CA ARG A 111 12.09 -8.85 -4.92
C ARG A 111 11.04 -7.74 -4.75
N LEU A 112 9.79 -8.05 -5.06
CA LEU A 112 8.68 -7.11 -4.92
C LEU A 112 8.51 -6.62 -3.47
N ASP A 113 8.82 -7.45 -2.48
CA ASP A 113 8.77 -7.05 -1.08
C ASP A 113 9.90 -6.11 -0.64
N GLU A 114 10.95 -5.98 -1.46
CA GLU A 114 12.08 -5.05 -1.28
C GLU A 114 11.90 -3.74 -2.07
N ILE A 115 10.89 -3.65 -2.94
CA ILE A 115 10.62 -2.47 -3.75
C ILE A 115 10.02 -1.34 -2.91
N SER A 116 10.53 -0.14 -3.15
CA SER A 116 10.07 1.11 -2.54
C SER A 116 9.28 1.97 -3.54
N LEU A 117 8.46 2.88 -3.02
CA LEU A 117 7.85 3.91 -3.86
C LEU A 117 8.94 4.73 -4.54
N ASN A 118 8.67 5.17 -5.76
CA ASN A 118 9.60 5.89 -6.62
C ASN A 118 10.76 5.09 -7.21
N ASP A 119 10.89 3.79 -6.88
CA ASP A 119 11.81 2.91 -7.62
C ASP A 119 11.38 2.86 -9.09
N TRP A 120 12.37 2.82 -9.97
CA TRP A 120 12.18 2.67 -11.41
C TRP A 120 12.36 1.20 -11.76
N ILE A 121 11.29 0.51 -12.13
CA ILE A 121 11.31 -0.92 -12.47
C ILE A 121 11.16 -1.11 -13.97
N LEU A 122 11.71 -2.21 -14.49
CA LEU A 122 11.66 -2.56 -15.90
C LEU A 122 10.22 -2.94 -16.29
N THR A 123 9.75 -2.36 -17.37
CA THR A 123 8.43 -2.57 -17.96
C THR A 123 8.52 -2.44 -19.49
N ALA A 124 7.39 -2.63 -20.17
CA ALA A 124 7.23 -2.32 -21.57
C ALA A 124 5.93 -1.57 -21.80
N GLY A 125 5.95 -0.62 -22.74
CA GLY A 125 4.80 0.19 -23.13
C GLY A 125 5.10 0.97 -24.41
N ASP A 126 4.05 1.32 -25.14
CA ASP A 126 4.13 1.99 -26.44
C ASP A 126 5.02 1.28 -27.46
N ASN A 127 6.27 1.71 -27.58
CA ASN A 127 7.21 1.26 -28.60
C ASN A 127 8.51 0.68 -28.03
N LYS A 128 8.67 0.62 -26.70
CA LYS A 128 9.96 0.24 -26.10
C LYS A 128 9.83 -0.48 -24.77
N ILE A 129 10.81 -1.34 -24.53
CA ILE A 129 11.17 -1.79 -23.19
C ILE A 129 11.90 -0.63 -22.51
N GLY A 130 11.56 -0.35 -21.25
CA GLY A 130 12.14 0.75 -20.51
C GLY A 130 11.77 0.70 -19.04
N PHE A 131 12.26 1.67 -18.27
CA PHE A 131 11.93 1.77 -16.86
C PHE A 131 10.73 2.70 -16.66
N SER A 132 9.84 2.31 -15.74
CA SER A 132 8.75 3.15 -15.26
C SER A 132 8.78 3.22 -13.74
N LYS A 133 8.35 4.35 -13.21
CA LYS A 133 8.33 4.62 -11.79
C LYS A 133 7.19 3.89 -11.11
N VAL A 134 7.45 3.27 -9.95
CA VAL A 134 6.42 2.76 -9.05
C VAL A 134 5.78 3.94 -8.34
N LEU A 135 4.53 4.24 -8.68
CA LEU A 135 3.78 5.40 -8.19
C LEU A 135 3.12 5.12 -6.84
N SER A 136 2.53 3.93 -6.69
CA SER A 136 1.82 3.50 -5.49
C SER A 136 1.73 1.97 -5.42
N TRP A 137 1.14 1.46 -4.35
CA TRP A 137 0.76 0.06 -4.21
C TRP A 137 -0.77 -0.04 -4.23
N LEU A 138 -1.34 -0.81 -5.16
CA LEU A 138 -2.75 -1.18 -5.10
C LEU A 138 -2.99 -2.12 -3.92
N HIS A 139 -2.06 -3.07 -3.72
CA HIS A 139 -1.99 -3.91 -2.53
C HIS A 139 -0.54 -4.09 -2.10
N LYS A 140 -0.28 -4.00 -0.79
CA LYS A 140 0.98 -4.38 -0.14
C LYS A 140 0.67 -4.92 1.26
N MET A 141 0.40 -6.22 1.35
CA MET A 141 0.02 -6.87 2.60
C MET A 141 0.93 -8.07 2.87
N PRO A 142 2.09 -7.87 3.54
CA PRO A 142 3.11 -8.91 3.74
C PRO A 142 2.62 -10.14 4.54
N ASN A 143 1.61 -9.96 5.38
CA ASN A 143 1.09 -11.00 6.27
C ASN A 143 -0.16 -11.70 5.73
N GLU A 144 -0.74 -11.21 4.63
CA GLU A 144 -1.96 -11.77 4.04
C GLU A 144 -1.64 -13.09 3.35
N THR A 145 -2.45 -14.12 3.59
CA THR A 145 -2.30 -15.43 2.96
C THR A 145 -3.21 -15.52 1.74
N ALA A 146 -2.68 -15.85 0.59
CA ALA A 146 -3.44 -15.96 -0.65
C ALA A 146 -3.11 -17.25 -1.42
N GLU A 147 -4.06 -17.72 -2.22
CA GLU A 147 -3.82 -18.74 -3.23
C GLU A 147 -3.23 -18.07 -4.49
N PHE A 148 -2.07 -18.57 -4.93
CA PHE A 148 -1.43 -18.17 -6.19
C PHE A 148 -1.49 -19.32 -7.20
N LEU A 149 -1.61 -18.95 -8.47
CA LEU A 149 -1.25 -19.80 -9.60
C LEU A 149 0.23 -19.63 -9.87
N LYS A 150 0.99 -20.72 -9.76
CA LYS A 150 2.39 -20.81 -10.17
C LYS A 150 2.47 -21.35 -11.59
N PHE A 151 2.77 -20.47 -12.55
CA PHE A 151 3.08 -20.85 -13.92
C PHE A 151 4.56 -21.19 -14.02
N THR A 152 4.89 -22.40 -14.45
CA THR A 152 6.26 -22.78 -14.82
C THR A 152 6.34 -22.85 -16.33
N LEU A 153 7.37 -22.25 -16.90
CA LEU A 153 7.63 -22.20 -18.34
C LEU A 153 8.59 -23.32 -18.77
N GLU A 154 8.62 -23.62 -20.06
CA GLU A 154 9.54 -24.62 -20.63
C GLU A 154 11.02 -24.28 -20.40
N ASN A 155 11.36 -22.99 -20.30
CA ASN A 155 12.73 -22.54 -19.97
C ASN A 155 13.08 -22.66 -18.47
N GLY A 156 12.20 -23.26 -17.66
CA GLY A 156 12.40 -23.47 -16.22
C GLY A 156 12.11 -22.24 -15.35
N LYS A 157 11.80 -21.08 -15.93
CA LYS A 157 11.38 -19.89 -15.17
C LYS A 157 9.93 -20.04 -14.71
N SER A 158 9.57 -19.32 -13.66
CA SER A 158 8.21 -19.38 -13.12
C SER A 158 7.75 -18.05 -12.55
N LEU A 159 6.44 -17.81 -12.55
CA LEU A 159 5.82 -16.64 -11.93
C LEU A 159 4.57 -17.07 -11.15
N LYS A 160 4.36 -16.41 -10.01
CA LYS A 160 3.24 -16.64 -9.11
C LYS A 160 2.35 -15.41 -9.08
N MET A 161 1.08 -15.58 -9.38
CA MET A 161 0.08 -14.51 -9.30
C MET A 161 -1.29 -15.06 -8.96
N THR A 162 -2.15 -14.23 -8.40
CA THR A 162 -3.52 -14.61 -8.06
C THR A 162 -4.39 -14.80 -9.31
N GLN A 163 -5.51 -15.53 -9.17
CA GLN A 163 -6.35 -15.95 -10.29
C GLN A 163 -6.90 -14.79 -11.14
N LYS A 164 -7.14 -13.63 -10.53
CA LYS A 164 -7.73 -12.46 -11.21
C LYS A 164 -6.70 -11.50 -11.83
N HIS A 165 -5.41 -11.73 -11.59
CA HIS A 165 -4.34 -10.90 -12.13
C HIS A 165 -4.23 -11.05 -13.65
N PHE A 166 -3.96 -9.97 -14.38
CA PHE A 166 -3.81 -10.02 -15.85
C PHE A 166 -2.38 -10.33 -16.30
N ILE A 167 -2.27 -11.27 -17.23
CA ILE A 167 -1.03 -11.66 -17.91
C ILE A 167 -1.23 -11.59 -19.43
N TYR A 168 -0.14 -11.44 -20.19
CA TYR A 168 -0.22 -11.39 -21.64
C TYR A 168 0.02 -12.76 -22.29
N LYS A 169 -1.04 -13.31 -22.90
CA LYS A 169 -1.03 -14.54 -23.68
C LYS A 169 -0.76 -14.22 -25.15
N THR A 170 -0.07 -15.11 -25.85
CA THR A 170 0.27 -14.97 -27.26
C THR A 170 0.19 -16.33 -27.96
N ASP A 171 0.12 -16.33 -29.29
CA ASP A 171 0.30 -17.55 -30.08
C ASP A 171 1.75 -18.04 -29.92
N CYS A 172 1.93 -19.34 -29.69
CA CYS A 172 3.26 -19.95 -29.61
C CYS A 172 4.08 -19.83 -30.90
N LEU A 173 3.42 -19.61 -32.05
CA LEU A 173 4.05 -19.40 -33.34
C LEU A 173 4.23 -17.91 -33.69
N ALA A 174 3.82 -17.00 -32.79
CA ALA A 174 3.99 -15.57 -33.02
C ALA A 174 5.48 -15.21 -33.14
N ASN A 175 5.75 -14.18 -33.94
CA ASN A 175 7.10 -13.62 -34.03
C ASN A 175 7.50 -12.94 -32.71
N ASN A 176 8.81 -12.82 -32.49
CA ASN A 176 9.34 -12.08 -31.35
C ASN A 176 8.82 -10.63 -31.35
N ILE A 177 8.43 -10.15 -30.17
CA ILE A 177 7.89 -8.80 -29.99
C ILE A 177 8.99 -7.88 -29.51
N THR A 178 9.33 -6.90 -30.35
CA THR A 178 10.26 -5.81 -30.03
C THR A 178 9.56 -4.45 -29.96
N ASN A 179 8.43 -4.29 -30.64
CA ASN A 179 7.60 -3.09 -30.66
C ASN A 179 6.15 -3.44 -30.28
N PHE A 180 5.68 -2.89 -29.18
CA PHE A 180 4.38 -3.22 -28.59
C PHE A 180 3.20 -2.64 -29.38
N LYS A 181 3.33 -1.41 -29.88
CA LYS A 181 2.30 -0.74 -30.67
C LYS A 181 2.03 -1.45 -31.98
N SER A 182 3.08 -1.80 -32.73
CA SER A 182 2.93 -2.47 -34.02
C SER A 182 2.52 -3.94 -33.86
N HIS A 183 2.84 -4.59 -32.73
CA HIS A 183 2.56 -6.00 -32.50
C HIS A 183 1.44 -6.25 -31.47
N HIS A 184 0.64 -5.24 -31.14
CA HIS A 184 -0.43 -5.38 -30.14
C HIS A 184 -1.44 -6.49 -30.49
N PHE A 185 -1.58 -6.84 -31.77
CA PHE A 185 -2.46 -7.91 -32.24
C PHE A 185 -1.86 -9.32 -32.05
N LEU A 186 -0.58 -9.43 -31.67
CA LEU A 186 0.09 -10.72 -31.44
C LEU A 186 -0.15 -11.27 -30.03
N TYR A 187 -0.74 -10.49 -29.14
CA TYR A 187 -0.97 -10.89 -27.76
C TYR A 187 -2.26 -10.28 -27.22
N GLU A 188 -2.81 -10.94 -26.21
CA GLU A 188 -4.02 -10.49 -25.52
C GLU A 188 -3.79 -10.46 -24.02
N LYS A 189 -4.46 -9.54 -23.35
CA LYS A 189 -4.48 -9.48 -21.90
C LYS A 189 -5.55 -10.43 -21.37
N ILE A 190 -5.17 -11.41 -20.57
CA ILE A 190 -6.06 -12.46 -20.06
C ILE A 190 -5.88 -12.68 -18.57
N GLN A 191 -6.97 -12.98 -17.85
CA GLN A 191 -6.88 -13.31 -16.42
C GLN A 191 -6.07 -14.60 -16.24
N ALA A 192 -5.18 -14.62 -15.24
CA ALA A 192 -4.33 -15.76 -14.92
C ALA A 192 -5.14 -17.05 -14.74
N GLY A 193 -6.33 -16.99 -14.16
CA GLY A 193 -7.23 -18.12 -14.00
C GLY A 193 -7.74 -18.76 -15.28
N ASN A 194 -7.65 -18.05 -16.41
CA ASN A 194 -8.10 -18.53 -17.71
C ASN A 194 -6.94 -19.06 -18.58
N ILE A 195 -5.70 -18.96 -18.09
CA ILE A 195 -4.53 -19.56 -18.73
C ILE A 195 -4.59 -21.09 -18.57
N GLN A 196 -4.32 -21.78 -19.67
CA GLN A 196 -4.31 -23.24 -19.74
C GLN A 196 -2.89 -23.78 -19.91
N LEU A 197 -2.72 -25.06 -19.56
CA LEU A 197 -1.46 -25.76 -19.83
C LEU A 197 -1.18 -25.72 -21.34
N SER A 198 0.09 -25.56 -21.71
CA SER A 198 0.53 -25.39 -23.10
C SER A 198 0.19 -24.06 -23.77
N ASP A 199 -0.49 -23.12 -23.11
CA ASP A 199 -0.56 -21.75 -23.59
C ASP A 199 0.83 -21.11 -23.61
N CYS A 200 1.03 -20.13 -24.51
CA CYS A 200 2.25 -19.32 -24.54
C CYS A 200 2.00 -17.93 -23.98
N ILE A 201 2.97 -17.44 -23.22
CA ILE A 201 2.99 -16.09 -22.65
C ILE A 201 4.24 -15.35 -23.12
N LEU A 202 4.23 -14.03 -22.97
CA LEU A 202 5.36 -13.19 -23.35
C LEU A 202 6.46 -13.23 -22.28
N PHE A 203 7.56 -13.91 -22.61
CA PHE A 203 8.77 -13.96 -21.80
C PHE A 203 9.86 -13.09 -22.41
N MET A 204 10.51 -12.26 -21.60
CA MET A 204 11.62 -11.41 -22.00
C MET A 204 12.94 -12.17 -21.95
N ASN A 205 13.55 -12.38 -23.12
CA ASN A 205 14.89 -12.93 -23.22
C ASN A 205 15.90 -11.79 -23.48
N ASP A 206 16.97 -11.75 -22.67
CA ASP A 206 18.08 -10.79 -22.80
C ASP A 206 17.67 -9.30 -22.82
N ASP A 207 16.65 -8.92 -22.03
CA ASP A 207 16.19 -7.54 -21.80
C ASP A 207 15.81 -6.70 -23.04
N THR A 208 15.71 -7.32 -24.20
CA THR A 208 15.60 -6.62 -25.49
C THR A 208 14.39 -7.02 -26.32
N LYS A 209 13.84 -8.22 -26.10
CA LYS A 209 12.70 -8.73 -26.86
C LYS A 209 11.88 -9.71 -26.04
N PHE A 210 10.60 -9.78 -26.37
CA PHE A 210 9.71 -10.80 -25.84
C PHE A 210 9.56 -11.93 -26.85
N ILE A 211 9.61 -13.15 -26.33
CA ILE A 211 9.45 -14.38 -27.08
C ILE A 211 8.25 -15.14 -26.52
N PRO A 212 7.39 -15.73 -27.36
CA PRO A 212 6.39 -16.68 -26.90
C PRO A 212 7.08 -17.84 -26.18
N THR A 213 6.72 -18.06 -24.91
CA THR A 213 7.24 -19.20 -24.14
C THR A 213 6.10 -19.98 -23.56
N ARG A 214 6.12 -21.29 -23.78
CA ARG A 214 5.06 -22.21 -23.39
C ARG A 214 5.08 -22.48 -21.88
N ILE A 215 3.88 -22.57 -21.31
CA ILE A 215 3.65 -23.02 -19.95
C ILE A 215 3.73 -24.55 -19.91
N SER A 216 4.68 -25.06 -19.13
CA SER A 216 4.93 -26.48 -18.91
C SER A 216 4.23 -27.02 -17.65
N LYS A 217 3.86 -26.15 -16.71
CA LYS A 217 3.18 -26.54 -15.47
C LYS A 217 2.35 -25.40 -14.88
N ILE A 218 1.20 -25.74 -14.30
CA ILE A 218 0.37 -24.82 -13.52
C ILE A 218 0.07 -25.47 -12.16
N GLU A 219 0.40 -24.79 -11.08
CA GLU A 219 0.15 -25.28 -9.71
C GLU A 219 -0.60 -24.23 -8.90
N LYS A 220 -1.45 -24.69 -7.98
CA LYS A 220 -2.03 -23.84 -6.94
C LYS A 220 -1.19 -23.97 -5.68
N ILE A 221 -0.80 -22.84 -5.12
CA ILE A 221 0.01 -22.79 -3.90
C ILE A 221 -0.56 -21.72 -2.97
N GLN A 222 -0.45 -21.93 -1.67
CA GLN A 222 -0.78 -20.91 -0.68
C GLN A 222 0.51 -20.32 -0.10
N GLU A 223 0.62 -19.00 -0.15
CA GLU A 223 1.77 -18.28 0.38
C GLU A 223 1.32 -16.99 1.07
N LYS A 224 2.20 -16.45 1.92
CA LYS A 224 2.00 -15.15 2.58
C LYS A 224 2.65 -14.04 1.77
N GLY A 225 2.00 -12.88 1.77
CA GLY A 225 2.49 -11.67 1.15
C GLY A 225 1.93 -11.47 -0.24
N ILE A 226 1.02 -10.49 -0.35
CA ILE A 226 0.48 -10.06 -1.65
C ILE A 226 0.96 -8.65 -2.00
N TYR A 227 1.36 -8.49 -3.25
CA TYR A 227 1.97 -7.26 -3.76
C TYR A 227 1.42 -6.93 -5.15
N ALA A 228 0.92 -5.71 -5.33
CA ALA A 228 0.41 -5.20 -6.59
C ALA A 228 0.93 -3.76 -6.79
N PRO A 229 2.14 -3.60 -7.37
CA PRO A 229 2.70 -2.28 -7.63
C PRO A 229 1.94 -1.60 -8.78
N LEU A 230 1.78 -0.29 -8.70
CA LEU A 230 1.24 0.52 -9.78
C LEU A 230 2.38 1.31 -10.45
N THR A 231 2.69 0.98 -11.69
CA THR A 231 3.63 1.74 -12.52
C THR A 231 2.90 2.82 -13.33
N ASP A 232 3.64 3.84 -13.79
CA ASP A 232 3.09 4.94 -14.59
C ASP A 232 2.46 4.48 -15.91
N ASN A 233 3.00 3.43 -16.53
CA ASN A 233 2.47 2.85 -17.76
C ASN A 233 1.56 1.63 -17.55
N GLY A 234 1.26 1.26 -16.30
CA GLY A 234 0.34 0.17 -15.98
C GLY A 234 0.85 -1.24 -16.31
N ASN A 235 2.15 -1.41 -16.59
CA ASN A 235 2.75 -2.69 -16.95
C ASN A 235 3.99 -3.01 -16.09
N ILE A 236 4.32 -4.29 -15.99
CA ILE A 236 5.43 -4.82 -15.21
C ILE A 236 6.07 -6.01 -15.91
N ILE A 237 7.39 -6.15 -15.80
CA ILE A 237 8.10 -7.38 -16.17
C ILE A 237 8.51 -8.10 -14.88
N ALA A 238 7.74 -9.12 -14.53
CA ALA A 238 7.86 -9.89 -13.29
C ALA A 238 8.45 -11.27 -13.58
N ASN A 239 9.59 -11.63 -12.99
CA ASN A 239 10.36 -12.85 -13.32
C ASN A 239 10.60 -12.99 -14.84
N ASN A 240 10.93 -11.88 -15.49
CA ASN A 240 11.07 -11.77 -16.96
C ASN A 240 9.79 -12.08 -17.74
N ILE A 241 8.61 -12.07 -17.13
CA ILE A 241 7.33 -12.33 -17.80
C ILE A 241 6.54 -11.02 -17.85
N PHE A 242 5.95 -10.72 -19.01
CA PHE A 242 5.15 -9.52 -19.19
C PHE A 242 3.77 -9.66 -18.56
N ALA A 243 3.42 -8.74 -17.68
CA ALA A 243 2.13 -8.71 -17.01
C ALA A 243 1.62 -7.27 -16.87
N SER A 244 0.32 -7.14 -16.61
CA SER A 244 -0.30 -5.85 -16.29
C SER A 244 -0.15 -5.55 -14.80
N CYS A 245 -0.15 -4.27 -14.43
CA CYS A 245 -0.29 -3.84 -13.03
C CYS A 245 -1.77 -3.76 -12.59
N TYR A 246 -2.72 -3.85 -13.52
CA TYR A 246 -4.16 -3.72 -13.27
C TYR A 246 -4.89 -5.07 -13.36
N SER A 247 -6.08 -5.16 -12.74
CA SER A 247 -7.08 -6.15 -13.17
C SER A 247 -8.55 -5.73 -13.04
N GLU A 248 -9.34 -6.38 -13.89
CA GLU A 248 -10.81 -6.31 -14.07
C GLU A 248 -11.43 -4.97 -14.48
N ILE A 249 -10.91 -3.83 -14.04
CA ILE A 249 -11.44 -2.53 -14.47
C ILE A 249 -10.85 -2.18 -15.83
N ASP A 250 -11.70 -1.80 -16.79
CA ASP A 250 -11.31 -1.37 -18.12
C ASP A 250 -10.06 -0.46 -18.05
N ASP A 251 -8.97 -0.96 -18.64
CA ASP A 251 -7.65 -0.31 -18.66
C ASP A 251 -7.77 1.16 -19.04
N GLU A 252 -8.69 1.48 -19.94
CA GLU A 252 -8.88 2.83 -20.44
C GLU A 252 -9.31 3.79 -19.33
N LEU A 253 -10.29 3.44 -18.49
CA LEU A 253 -10.79 4.36 -17.47
C LEU A 253 -9.77 4.54 -16.33
N LEU A 254 -9.05 3.51 -15.91
CA LEU A 254 -8.04 3.64 -14.84
C LEU A 254 -6.75 4.28 -15.32
N GLN A 255 -6.28 3.96 -16.53
CA GLN A 255 -5.11 4.63 -17.12
C GLN A 255 -5.34 6.14 -17.24
N PHE A 256 -6.56 6.58 -17.55
CA PHE A 256 -6.87 8.00 -17.58
C PHE A 256 -7.13 8.59 -16.19
N THR A 257 -7.86 7.90 -15.31
CA THR A 257 -8.32 8.52 -14.05
C THR A 257 -7.27 8.54 -12.95
N LEU A 258 -6.41 7.52 -12.82
CA LEU A 258 -5.47 7.41 -11.69
C LEU A 258 -4.29 8.39 -11.77
N PRO A 259 -3.60 8.59 -12.92
CA PRO A 259 -2.57 9.61 -13.03
C PRO A 259 -3.14 11.00 -12.82
N ILE A 260 -4.35 11.26 -13.33
CA ILE A 260 -5.06 12.52 -13.15
C ILE A 260 -5.41 12.73 -11.68
N LEU A 261 -5.98 11.74 -11.00
CA LEU A 261 -6.32 11.82 -9.58
C LEU A 261 -5.06 12.00 -8.72
N ASN A 262 -4.00 11.26 -9.02
CA ASN A 262 -2.71 11.40 -8.34
C ASN A 262 -2.09 12.78 -8.57
N GLN A 263 -2.15 13.30 -9.80
CA GLN A 263 -1.71 14.66 -10.12
C GLN A 263 -2.51 15.70 -9.32
N TYR A 264 -3.84 15.63 -9.33
CA TYR A 264 -4.68 16.54 -8.54
C TYR A 264 -4.45 16.41 -7.03
N PHE A 265 -4.23 15.19 -6.55
CA PHE A 265 -3.91 14.94 -5.14
C PHE A 265 -2.56 15.54 -4.75
N ASN A 266 -1.52 15.37 -5.57
CA ASN A 266 -0.22 15.99 -5.33
C ASN A 266 -0.30 17.52 -5.38
N ILE A 267 -1.03 18.09 -6.35
CA ILE A 267 -1.28 19.53 -6.41
C ILE A 267 -2.01 20.02 -5.15
N LEU A 268 -3.00 19.26 -4.66
CA LEU A 268 -3.71 19.57 -3.42
C LEU A 268 -2.76 19.55 -2.22
N ILE A 269 -1.93 18.51 -2.09
CA ILE A 269 -0.95 18.40 -1.01
C ILE A 269 0.08 19.52 -1.08
N ASP A 270 0.61 19.83 -2.26
CA ASP A 270 1.56 20.94 -2.45
C ASP A 270 0.92 22.28 -2.11
N THR A 271 -0.34 22.50 -2.55
CA THR A 271 -1.10 23.72 -2.23
C THR A 271 -1.36 23.83 -0.73
N LEU A 272 -1.73 22.73 -0.07
CA LEU A 272 -1.93 22.69 1.38
C LEU A 272 -0.62 22.89 2.14
N THR A 273 0.49 22.39 1.60
CA THR A 273 1.83 22.56 2.20
C THR A 273 2.29 24.01 2.07
N VAL A 274 2.15 24.63 0.90
CA VAL A 274 2.45 26.05 0.68
C VAL A 274 1.52 26.93 1.51
N PHE A 275 0.23 26.62 1.59
CA PHE A 275 -0.72 27.34 2.44
C PHE A 275 -0.35 27.19 3.92
N TYR A 276 0.01 25.99 4.36
CA TYR A 276 0.50 25.74 5.71
C TYR A 276 1.76 26.57 5.99
N ASP A 277 2.78 26.50 5.13
CA ASP A 277 4.00 27.28 5.30
C ASP A 277 3.71 28.79 5.28
N THR A 278 2.81 29.26 4.43
CA THR A 278 2.45 30.68 4.35
C THR A 278 1.70 31.16 5.60
N ILE A 279 0.76 30.38 6.13
CA ILE A 279 -0.04 30.75 7.31
C ILE A 279 0.72 30.52 8.63
N PHE A 280 1.57 29.50 8.69
CA PHE A 280 2.23 29.07 9.93
C PHE A 280 3.71 29.48 10.01
N GLN A 281 4.42 29.79 8.91
CA GLN A 281 5.70 30.50 8.99
C GLN A 281 5.51 32.02 9.21
N SER A 282 4.38 32.60 8.80
CA SER A 282 4.05 34.00 9.14
C SER A 282 3.61 34.19 10.60
N ARG A 283 3.42 33.09 11.35
CA ARG A 283 3.18 33.09 12.80
C ARG A 283 4.33 32.42 13.56
N GLN A 284 5.44 33.15 13.66
CA GLN A 284 6.50 32.88 14.64
C GLN A 284 6.07 33.33 16.06
N THR A 285 4.90 32.86 16.53
CA THR A 285 4.57 32.85 17.96
C THR A 285 3.96 31.49 18.27
N GLU A 286 4.82 30.64 18.81
CA GLU A 286 4.55 29.32 19.35
C GLU A 286 3.52 29.43 20.49
N THR A 287 2.23 29.41 20.15
CA THR A 287 1.09 28.94 20.95
C THR A 287 -0.14 29.06 20.05
N ASP A 288 -0.92 27.98 19.94
CA ASP A 288 -2.17 27.85 19.19
C ASP A 288 -2.07 27.29 17.75
N LEU A 289 -1.41 26.14 17.59
CA LEU A 289 -1.95 25.17 16.63
C LEU A 289 -3.15 24.48 17.28
N ILE A 290 -4.33 24.61 16.67
CA ILE A 290 -5.53 23.85 17.05
C ILE A 290 -5.20 22.36 16.92
N PRO A 291 -5.34 21.54 17.98
CA PRO A 291 -4.93 20.12 18.01
C PRO A 291 -5.48 19.26 16.85
N GLY A 292 -6.61 19.66 16.27
CA GLY A 292 -7.26 18.98 15.16
C GLY A 292 -6.44 19.01 13.85
N ILE A 293 -5.65 20.05 13.60
CA ILE A 293 -4.87 20.16 12.35
C ILE A 293 -3.62 19.30 12.41
N GLN A 294 -2.91 19.26 13.54
CA GLN A 294 -1.79 18.32 13.72
C GLN A 294 -2.27 16.87 13.68
N SER A 295 -3.43 16.58 14.28
CA SER A 295 -4.05 15.25 14.22
C SER A 295 -4.43 14.87 12.79
N PHE A 296 -4.99 15.79 12.00
CA PHE A 296 -5.33 15.51 10.60
C PHE A 296 -4.09 15.25 9.73
N VAL A 297 -3.04 16.07 9.88
CA VAL A 297 -1.77 15.86 9.16
C VAL A 297 -1.09 14.56 9.59
N GLN A 298 -1.15 14.20 10.87
CA GLN A 298 -0.64 12.91 11.36
C GLN A 298 -1.46 11.72 10.86
N ILE A 299 -2.79 11.85 10.82
CA ILE A 299 -3.69 10.82 10.28
C ILE A 299 -3.40 10.60 8.79
N VAL A 300 -3.25 11.69 8.01
CA VAL A 300 -2.90 11.60 6.59
C VAL A 300 -1.50 11.00 6.39
N LYS A 301 -0.52 11.31 7.25
CA LYS A 301 0.82 10.69 7.21
C LYS A 301 0.85 9.23 7.65
N THR A 302 -0.08 8.79 8.49
CA THR A 302 -0.16 7.41 9.03
C THR A 302 -1.02 6.49 8.15
N LEU A 303 -1.88 7.06 7.31
CA LEU A 303 -2.68 6.35 6.31
C LEU A 303 -1.96 6.18 4.96
N LEU A 304 -0.71 6.66 4.86
CA LEU A 304 0.26 6.43 3.77
C LEU A 304 1.27 5.36 4.17
#